data_AF-A0A9D4P910-F1
#
_entry.id   AF-A0A9D4P910-F1
#
_cell.length_a   1.000
_cell.length_b   1.000
_cell.length_c   1.000
_cell.angle_alpha   90.00
_cell.angle_beta   90.00
_cell.angle_gamma   90.00
#
_symmetry.space_group_name_H-M   'P 1'
#
loop_
_entity.id
_entity.type
_entity.pdbx_description
1 polymer ?
#
loop_
_entity_poly.entity_id
_entity_poly.type
_entity_poly.pdbx_seq_one_letter_code
_entity_poly.pdbx_strand_id
1 'polypeptide(L)'
;MGSGAVSEFLWHPLVDGSLRSAGARWLRQRPALIVLGSGTWAIKQSNGSDAMLAEYAANVSRLVPLLDRLANGSRVLWMLQDPVQADRLSPSRHAISNELIDAYNQAAVHAL
;
A
#
# COMPACT_ATOMS: atom_id res chain seq x y z
N MET A 1 4.06 -33.86 -10.22
CA MET A 1 4.69 -32.55 -10.53
C MET A 1 4.50 -31.68 -9.30
N GLY A 2 5.57 -31.31 -8.61
CA GLY A 2 5.47 -30.55 -7.36
C GLY A 2 4.84 -29.19 -7.62
N SER A 3 3.76 -28.88 -6.91
CA SER A 3 3.18 -27.54 -6.86
C SER A 3 4.14 -26.61 -6.13
N GLY A 4 5.15 -26.10 -6.83
CA GLY A 4 6.04 -25.08 -6.27
C GLY A 4 5.26 -23.77 -6.15
N ALA A 5 5.05 -23.29 -4.92
CA ALA A 5 4.57 -21.94 -4.71
C ALA A 5 5.70 -20.97 -5.09
N VAL A 6 5.43 -20.05 -6.03
CA VAL A 6 6.34 -18.96 -6.39
C VAL A 6 5.85 -17.70 -5.69
N SER A 7 6.74 -17.03 -4.95
CA SER A 7 6.48 -15.75 -4.30
C SER A 7 7.40 -14.70 -4.91
N GLU A 8 6.87 -13.51 -5.14
CA GLU A 8 7.60 -12.35 -5.65
C GLU A 8 7.34 -11.16 -4.73
N PHE A 9 8.40 -10.43 -4.38
CA PHE A 9 8.31 -9.16 -3.68
C PHE A 9 8.58 -8.01 -4.65
N LEU A 10 7.68 -7.02 -4.67
CA LEU A 10 7.77 -5.87 -5.56
C LEU A 10 7.75 -4.58 -4.72
N TRP A 11 8.81 -3.79 -4.84
CA TRP A 11 8.95 -2.53 -4.10
C TRP A 11 8.21 -1.39 -4.80
N HIS A 12 6.95 -1.20 -4.42
CA HIS A 12 6.10 -0.06 -4.82
C HIS A 12 5.58 0.66 -3.56
N PRO A 13 6.40 1.49 -2.91
CA PRO A 13 6.10 1.99 -1.57
C PRO A 13 5.07 3.13 -1.53
N LEU A 14 4.61 3.59 -2.71
CA LEU A 14 3.59 4.61 -2.88
C LEU A 14 2.43 4.06 -3.69
N VAL A 15 1.22 4.56 -3.41
CA VAL A 15 0.05 4.33 -4.24
C VAL A 15 0.09 5.25 -5.44
N ASP A 16 0.85 4.88 -6.46
CA ASP A 16 1.12 5.74 -7.62
C ASP A 16 0.98 4.99 -8.96
N GLY A 17 1.49 5.60 -10.04
CA GLY A 17 1.46 5.00 -11.37
C GLY A 17 2.23 3.69 -11.47
N SER A 18 3.29 3.52 -10.68
CA SER A 18 4.10 2.29 -10.67
C SER A 18 3.30 1.11 -10.10
N LEU A 19 2.59 1.31 -8.98
CA LEU A 19 1.71 0.29 -8.39
C LEU A 19 0.56 -0.07 -9.32
N ARG A 20 -0.06 0.93 -9.97
CA ARG A 20 -1.12 0.68 -10.97
C ARG A 20 -0.62 -0.12 -12.17
N SER A 21 0.61 0.13 -12.61
CA SER A 21 1.23 -0.60 -13.72
C SER A 21 1.51 -2.06 -13.34
N ALA A 22 1.94 -2.31 -12.10
CA ALA A 22 2.07 -3.66 -11.57
C ALA A 22 0.72 -4.39 -11.51
N GLY A 23 -0.34 -3.73 -11.01
CA GLY A 23 -1.69 -4.29 -10.99
C GLY A 23 -2.24 -4.62 -12.38
N ALA A 24 -1.98 -3.77 -13.39
CA ALA A 24 -2.36 -4.06 -14.77
C ALA A 24 -1.68 -5.32 -15.32
N ARG A 25 -0.44 -5.61 -14.91
CA ARG A 25 0.26 -6.85 -15.25
C ARG A 25 -0.36 -8.06 -14.54
N TRP A 26 -0.74 -7.92 -13.27
CA TRP A 26 -1.34 -9.00 -12.48
C TRP A 26 -2.72 -9.43 -13.01
N LEU A 27 -3.48 -8.55 -13.67
CA LEU A 27 -4.73 -8.94 -14.35
C LEU A 27 -4.51 -10.05 -15.40
N ARG A 28 -3.31 -10.12 -16.01
CA ARG A 28 -2.93 -11.17 -16.96
C ARG A 28 -2.26 -12.36 -16.27
N GLN A 29 -1.38 -12.12 -15.30
CA GLN A 29 -0.63 -13.16 -14.61
C GLN A 29 -1.49 -13.98 -13.64
N ARG A 30 -2.56 -13.39 -13.11
CA ARG A 30 -3.49 -13.97 -12.13
C ARG A 30 -2.80 -14.66 -10.95
N PRO A 31 -2.04 -13.93 -10.12
CA PRO A 31 -1.51 -14.48 -8.87
C PRO A 31 -2.64 -15.03 -7.99
N ALA A 32 -2.42 -16.14 -7.29
CA ALA A 32 -3.43 -16.68 -6.39
C ALA A 32 -3.74 -15.72 -5.21
N LEU A 33 -2.73 -14.99 -4.75
CA LEU A 33 -2.79 -14.03 -3.65
C LEU A 33 -1.98 -12.78 -4.01
N ILE A 34 -2.56 -11.61 -3.78
CA ILE A 34 -1.93 -10.31 -3.90
C ILE A 34 -2.06 -9.62 -2.53
N VAL A 35 -0.92 -9.24 -1.95
CA VAL A 35 -0.87 -8.51 -0.68
C VAL A 35 -0.27 -7.14 -0.96
N LEU A 36 -1.00 -6.09 -0.61
CA LEU A 36 -0.66 -4.70 -0.86
C LEU A 36 -0.54 -3.97 0.47
N GLY A 37 0.35 -2.98 0.55
CA GLY A 37 0.46 -2.10 1.70
C GLY A 37 1.26 -0.85 1.32
N SER A 38 0.85 0.30 1.85
CA SER A 38 1.50 1.59 1.60
C SER A 38 1.12 2.56 2.72
N GLY A 39 1.93 3.61 2.92
CA GLY A 39 1.62 4.71 3.83
C GLY A 39 2.87 5.27 4.51
N THR A 40 3.64 4.41 5.17
CA THR A 40 4.85 4.82 5.92
C THR A 40 5.89 5.55 5.07
N TRP A 41 6.04 5.18 3.80
CA TRP A 41 6.98 5.86 2.88
C TRP A 41 6.47 7.22 2.39
N ALA A 42 5.15 7.39 2.26
CA ALA A 42 4.55 8.69 1.96
C ALA A 42 4.78 9.65 3.13
N ILE A 43 4.49 9.22 4.37
CA ILE A 43 4.79 9.99 5.60
C ILE A 43 6.26 10.40 5.65
N LYS A 44 7.16 9.45 5.40
CA LYS A 44 8.61 9.70 5.41
C LYS A 44 9.03 10.77 4.39
N GLN A 45 8.57 10.67 3.13
CA GLN A 45 9.00 11.58 2.07
C GLN A 45 8.41 12.98 2.20
N SER A 46 7.20 13.09 2.74
CA SER A 46 6.52 14.37 2.90
C SER A 46 6.74 15.02 4.26
N ASN A 47 7.52 14.38 5.14
CA ASN A 47 7.65 14.76 6.54
C ASN A 47 6.28 14.91 7.24
N GLY A 48 5.36 13.98 6.94
CA GLY A 48 4.02 13.94 7.55
C GLY A 48 3.03 14.98 7.04
N SER A 49 3.22 15.54 5.84
CA SER A 49 2.34 16.61 5.35
C SER A 49 0.89 16.17 5.08
N ASP A 50 -0.07 17.04 5.40
CA ASP A 50 -1.49 16.84 5.12
C ASP A 50 -1.78 16.74 3.63
N ALA A 51 -1.05 17.48 2.80
CA ALA A 51 -1.18 17.42 1.35
C ALA A 51 -0.86 16.02 0.80
N MET A 52 0.17 15.35 1.35
CA MET A 52 0.50 13.98 0.98
C MET A 52 -0.54 12.98 1.49
N LEU A 53 -1.13 13.21 2.68
CA LEU A 53 -2.22 12.37 3.17
C LEU A 53 -3.46 12.47 2.25
N ALA A 54 -3.82 13.68 1.84
CA ALA A 54 -4.93 13.89 0.90
C ALA A 54 -4.66 13.25 -0.47
N GLU A 55 -3.43 13.38 -0.99
CA GLU A 55 -3.02 12.74 -2.23
C GLU A 55 -3.05 11.21 -2.12
N TYR A 56 -2.53 10.67 -1.01
CA TYR A 56 -2.58 9.24 -0.71
C TYR A 56 -4.02 8.72 -0.72
N ALA A 57 -4.93 9.38 0.01
CA ALA A 57 -6.35 9.00 0.05
C ALA A 57 -6.97 8.97 -1.35
N ALA A 58 -6.77 10.05 -2.14
CA ALA A 58 -7.27 10.13 -3.50
C ALA A 58 -6.70 9.02 -4.40
N ASN A 59 -5.43 8.68 -4.24
CA ASN A 59 -4.78 7.63 -5.02
C ASN A 59 -5.24 6.22 -4.62
N VAL A 60 -5.52 5.97 -3.34
CA VAL A 60 -6.14 4.70 -2.89
C VAL A 60 -7.53 4.56 -3.47
N SER A 61 -8.37 5.60 -3.43
CA SER A 61 -9.71 5.56 -4.04
C SER A 61 -9.65 5.27 -5.54
N ARG A 62 -8.68 5.86 -6.26
CA ARG A 62 -8.45 5.57 -7.69
C ARG A 62 -7.98 4.15 -7.97
N LEU A 63 -7.49 3.43 -6.97
CA LEU A 63 -7.05 2.04 -7.10
C LEU A 63 -8.24 1.05 -7.08
N VAL A 64 -9.37 1.42 -6.46
CA VAL A 64 -10.54 0.53 -6.27
C VAL A 64 -10.97 -0.20 -7.54
N PRO A 65 -11.18 0.45 -8.71
CA PRO A 65 -11.62 -0.26 -9.91
C PRO A 65 -10.61 -1.31 -10.41
N LEU A 66 -9.32 -1.11 -10.12
CA LEU A 66 -8.29 -2.09 -10.43
C LEU A 66 -8.32 -3.27 -9.45
N LEU A 67 -8.51 -3.00 -8.16
CA LEU A 67 -8.61 -4.03 -7.12
C LEU A 67 -9.83 -4.93 -7.35
N ASP A 68 -10.98 -4.36 -7.68
CA ASP A 68 -12.20 -5.10 -8.00
C ASP A 68 -11.96 -6.07 -9.18
N ARG A 69 -11.29 -5.59 -10.22
CA ARG A 69 -10.95 -6.43 -11.38
C ARG A 69 -9.96 -7.54 -11.05
N LEU A 70 -9.01 -7.29 -10.14
CA LEU A 70 -8.07 -8.31 -9.66
C LEU A 70 -8.78 -9.35 -8.79
N ALA A 71 -9.74 -8.92 -7.96
CA ALA A 71 -10.52 -9.77 -7.07
C ALA A 71 -11.35 -10.84 -7.82
N ASN A 72 -11.66 -10.62 -9.10
CA ASN A 72 -12.33 -11.61 -9.95
C ASN A 72 -11.51 -12.90 -10.19
N GLY A 73 -10.21 -12.90 -9.92
CA GLY A 73 -9.35 -14.06 -10.16
C GLY A 73 -8.20 -14.25 -9.17
N SER A 74 -8.04 -13.34 -8.22
CA SER A 74 -6.98 -13.35 -7.20
C SER A 74 -7.59 -13.03 -5.84
N ARG A 75 -7.06 -13.58 -4.75
CA ARG A 75 -7.35 -13.03 -3.41
C ARG A 75 -6.54 -11.75 -3.24
N VAL A 76 -7.20 -10.62 -2.96
CA VAL A 76 -6.53 -9.33 -2.77
C VAL A 76 -6.66 -8.92 -1.31
N LEU A 77 -5.55 -8.58 -0.67
CA LEU A 77 -5.49 -8.10 0.71
C LEU A 77 -4.80 -6.75 0.76
N TRP A 78 -5.40 -5.80 1.47
CA TRP A 78 -4.75 -4.56 1.86
C TRP A 78 -4.28 -4.64 3.31
N MET A 79 -2.99 -4.49 3.53
CA MET A 79 -2.36 -4.48 4.85
C MET A 79 -2.29 -3.06 5.40
N LEU A 80 -2.95 -2.85 6.54
CA LEU A 80 -2.75 -1.66 7.36
C LEU A 80 -1.33 -1.65 7.93
N GLN A 81 -0.82 -0.45 8.17
CA GLN A 81 0.49 -0.24 8.77
C GLN A 81 0.41 -0.52 10.27
N ASP A 82 1.37 -1.29 10.80
CA ASP A 82 1.49 -1.54 12.24
C ASP A 82 2.06 -0.32 12.97
N PRO A 83 1.71 -0.12 14.26
CA PRO A 83 2.29 0.94 15.07
C PRO A 83 3.80 0.74 15.27
N VAL A 84 4.50 1.85 15.50
CA VAL A 84 5.95 1.92 15.67
C VAL A 84 6.33 2.37 17.08
N GLN A 85 7.53 1.97 17.51
CA GLN A 85 8.22 2.58 18.64
C GLN A 85 9.02 3.77 18.10
N ALA A 86 8.41 4.97 18.15
CA ALA A 86 8.93 6.17 17.48
C ALA A 86 10.36 6.56 17.94
N ASP A 87 10.68 6.32 19.20
CA ASP A 87 11.99 6.54 19.83
C ASP A 87 13.11 5.65 19.25
N ARG A 88 12.74 4.53 18.61
CA ARG A 88 13.69 3.59 17.98
C ARG A 88 13.87 3.83 16.49
N LEU A 89 13.18 4.80 15.91
CA LEU A 89 13.29 5.10 14.50
C LEU A 89 14.59 5.85 14.19
N SER A 90 15.21 5.50 13.06
CA SER A 90 16.33 6.27 12.52
C SER A 90 15.92 7.73 12.28
N PRO A 91 16.82 8.72 12.35
CA PRO A 91 16.50 10.13 12.10
C PRO A 91 15.75 10.38 10.78
N SER A 92 16.06 9.64 9.72
CA SER A 92 15.38 9.74 8.42
C SER A 92 13.94 9.22 8.40
N ARG A 93 13.43 8.68 9.52
CA ARG A 93 12.08 8.14 9.72
C ARG A 93 11.36 8.80 10.89
N HIS A 94 11.93 9.83 11.50
CA HIS A 94 11.36 10.46 12.71
C HIS A 94 9.94 11.01 12.51
N ALA A 95 9.58 11.35 11.27
CA ALA A 95 8.24 11.80 10.92
C ALA A 95 7.16 10.70 10.99
N ILE A 96 7.54 9.41 11.03
CA ILE A 96 6.58 8.31 11.10
C ILE A 96 6.10 8.19 12.56
N SER A 97 4.96 8.78 12.86
CA SER A 97 4.29 8.68 14.15
C SER A 97 3.08 7.73 14.08
N ASN A 98 2.60 7.27 15.24
CA ASN A 98 1.42 6.40 15.31
C ASN A 98 0.14 7.15 14.90
N GLU A 99 0.06 8.45 15.17
CA GLU A 99 -1.06 9.29 14.75
C GLU A 99 -1.14 9.41 13.22
N LEU A 100 0.02 9.57 12.56
CA LEU A 100 0.08 9.59 11.10
C LEU A 100 -0.18 8.19 10.52
N ILE A 101 0.33 7.13 11.14
CA ILE A 101 -0.01 5.74 10.75
C ILE A 101 -1.52 5.53 10.80
N ASP A 102 -2.17 5.93 11.89
CA ASP A 102 -3.62 5.81 12.07
C ASP A 102 -4.36 6.63 11.01
N ALA A 103 -3.94 7.86 10.75
CA ALA A 103 -4.56 8.70 9.70
C ALA A 103 -4.49 8.05 8.31
N TYR A 104 -3.33 7.48 7.93
CA TYR A 104 -3.17 6.79 6.65
C TYR A 104 -3.94 5.46 6.60
N ASN A 105 -4.01 4.73 7.71
CA ASN A 105 -4.81 3.52 7.81
C ASN A 105 -6.31 3.84 7.67
N GLN A 106 -6.80 4.87 8.35
CA GLN A 106 -8.19 5.32 8.23
C GLN A 106 -8.52 5.80 6.82
N ALA A 107 -7.61 6.54 6.17
CA ALA A 107 -7.78 6.95 4.79
C ALA A 107 -7.90 5.74 3.84
N ALA A 108 -7.13 4.67 4.07
CA ALA A 108 -7.24 3.45 3.29
C ALA A 108 -8.56 2.69 3.57
N VAL A 109 -8.93 2.52 4.84
CA VAL A 109 -10.18 1.87 5.24
C VAL A 109 -11.41 2.60 4.70
N HIS A 110 -11.36 3.93 4.64
CA HIS A 110 -12.47 4.73 4.08
C HIS A 110 -12.55 4.64 2.56
N ALA A 111 -11.41 4.46 1.88
CA ALA A 111 -11.33 4.48 0.43
C ALA A 111 -11.58 3.12 -0.24
N LEU A 112 -11.33 2.01 0.46
CA LEU A 112 -11.39 0.62 -0.04
C LEU A 112 -12.64 -0.09 0.46
#